data_AF-A0A951CXF0-F1
#
_entry.id   AF-A0A951CXF0-F1
#
_cell.length_a   1.000
_cell.length_b   1.000
_cell.length_c   1.000
_cell.angle_alpha   90.00
_cell.angle_beta   90.00
_cell.angle_gamma   90.00
#
_symmetry.space_group_name_H-M   'P 1'
#
loop_
_entity.id
_entity.type
_entity.pdbx_description
1 polymer ?
#
loop_
_entity_poly.entity_id
_entity_poly.type
_entity_poly.pdbx_seq_one_letter_code
_entity_poly.pdbx_strand_id
1 'polypeptide(L)'
;MTFLHDLRFAVRSLLHTKGLTITVVLTLALGIGANAAIFTLVRGVLLRPLVNRDENRLIYIRQSAPGLSIENTTFSVPEIHDLRDRVKTISSFGDFSTIGFTMVGLGQPREVRAGVVGGSYFEVMGLRPVLGRLLDQHDDGPKAAG
;
A
#
# COMPACT_ATOMS: atom_id res chain seq x y z
N MET A 1 18.70 41.63 -29.34
CA MET A 1 19.37 40.60 -30.17
C MET A 1 20.64 40.02 -29.52
N THR A 2 20.94 40.32 -28.26
CA THR A 2 22.17 39.90 -27.55
C THR A 2 22.07 38.52 -26.90
N PHE A 3 20.92 38.17 -26.30
CA PHE A 3 20.73 36.90 -25.58
C PHE A 3 21.03 35.63 -26.39
N LEU A 4 20.60 35.57 -27.65
CA LEU A 4 20.89 34.44 -28.55
C LEU A 4 22.38 34.33 -28.89
N HIS A 5 23.07 35.46 -28.95
CA HIS A 5 24.51 35.52 -29.19
C HIS A 5 25.27 35.04 -27.95
N ASP A 6 24.85 35.49 -26.77
CA ASP A 6 25.43 35.11 -25.48
C ASP A 6 25.25 33.61 -25.19
N LEU A 7 24.06 33.05 -25.46
CA LEU A 7 23.79 31.62 -25.30
C LEU A 7 24.67 30.78 -26.23
N ARG A 8 24.81 31.18 -27.50
CA ARG A 8 25.67 30.50 -28.47
C ARG A 8 27.14 30.58 -28.05
N PHE A 9 27.57 31.71 -27.49
CA PHE A 9 28.93 31.88 -26.99
C PHE A 9 29.20 30.99 -25.77
N ALA A 10 28.26 30.92 -24.82
CA ALA A 10 28.36 30.07 -23.64
C ALA A 10 28.45 28.57 -23.99
N VAL A 11 27.59 28.09 -24.90
CA VAL A 11 27.62 26.69 -25.38
C VAL A 11 28.96 26.38 -26.05
N ARG A 12 29.47 27.28 -26.89
CA ARG A 12 30.76 27.11 -27.55
C ARG A 12 31.92 27.10 -26.55
N SER A 13 31.85 27.92 -25.50
CA SER A 13 32.83 27.92 -24.40
C SER A 13 32.81 26.59 -23.64
N LEU A 14 31.64 26.06 -23.28
CA LEU A 14 31.47 24.76 -22.61
C LEU A 14 32.02 23.58 -23.44
N LEU A 15 31.86 23.64 -24.77
CA LEU A 15 32.39 22.64 -25.70
C LEU A 15 33.92 22.72 -25.87
N HIS A 16 34.54 23.86 -25.54
CA HIS A 16 35.99 24.04 -25.59
C HIS A 16 36.68 23.50 -24.33
N THR A 17 36.02 23.55 -23.17
CA THR A 17 36.52 23.08 -21.87
C THR A 17 35.88 21.75 -21.44
N LYS A 18 35.88 20.76 -22.33
CA LYS A 18 35.13 19.48 -22.20
C LYS A 18 35.32 18.76 -20.86
N GLY A 19 36.55 18.70 -20.33
CA GLY A 19 36.83 17.99 -19.09
C GLY A 19 36.12 18.60 -17.87
N LEU A 20 36.21 19.92 -17.71
CA LEU A 20 35.52 20.64 -16.63
C LEU A 20 34.00 20.54 -16.80
N THR A 21 33.50 20.75 -18.02
CA THR A 21 32.07 20.66 -18.32
C THR A 21 31.49 19.29 -17.95
N ILE A 22 32.18 18.20 -18.31
CA ILE A 22 31.73 16.84 -17.99
C ILE A 22 31.66 16.62 -16.47
N THR A 23 32.71 17.01 -15.74
CA THR A 23 32.73 16.85 -14.27
C THR A 23 31.59 17.60 -13.60
N VAL A 24 31.35 18.85 -14.00
CA VAL A 24 30.25 19.67 -13.46
C VAL A 24 28.89 19.06 -13.78
N VAL A 25 28.68 18.64 -15.04
CA VAL A 25 27.42 17.99 -15.46
C VAL A 25 27.18 16.71 -14.67
N LEU A 26 28.20 15.85 -14.50
CA LEU A 26 28.08 14.62 -13.72
C LEU A 26 27.77 14.88 -12.25
N THR A 27 28.44 15.86 -11.66
CA THR A 27 28.23 16.23 -10.25
C THR A 27 26.81 16.75 -10.03
N LEU A 28 26.34 17.62 -10.93
CA LEU A 28 24.99 18.17 -10.88
C LEU A 28 23.94 17.08 -11.12
N ALA A 29 24.15 16.21 -12.12
CA ALA A 29 23.26 15.11 -12.43
C ALA A 29 23.15 14.13 -11.25
N LEU A 30 24.26 13.81 -10.59
CA LEU A 30 24.27 12.92 -9.43
C LEU A 30 23.53 13.55 -8.24
N GLY A 31 23.79 14.83 -7.93
CA GLY A 31 23.11 15.53 -6.83
C GLY A 31 21.61 15.66 -7.05
N ILE A 32 21.19 16.04 -8.26
CA ILE A 32 19.77 16.15 -8.62
C ILE A 32 19.11 14.76 -8.62
N GLY A 33 19.76 13.78 -9.27
CA GLY A 33 19.25 12.43 -9.41
C GLY A 33 19.10 11.70 -8.08
N ALA A 34 20.08 11.82 -7.18
CA ALA A 34 20.02 11.20 -5.85
C ALA A 34 18.85 11.77 -5.03
N ASN A 35 18.68 13.09 -5.01
CA ASN A 35 17.58 13.73 -4.29
C ASN A 35 16.22 13.33 -4.88
N ALA A 36 16.08 13.34 -6.21
CA ALA A 36 14.87 12.92 -6.89
C ALA A 36 14.54 11.43 -6.64
N ALA A 37 15.56 10.56 -6.62
CA ALA A 37 15.41 9.13 -6.36
C ALA A 37 14.93 8.87 -4.92
N ILE A 38 15.55 9.50 -3.93
CA ILE A 38 15.14 9.40 -2.52
C ILE A 38 13.70 9.87 -2.36
N PHE A 39 13.34 11.04 -2.91
CA PHE A 39 11.98 11.56 -2.79
C PHE A 39 10.96 10.67 -3.51
N THR A 40 11.31 10.10 -4.66
CA THR A 40 10.46 9.16 -5.39
C THR A 40 10.22 7.89 -4.58
N LEU A 41 11.28 7.35 -3.95
CA LEU A 41 11.19 6.16 -3.10
C LEU A 41 10.33 6.44 -1.86
N VAL A 42 10.60 7.53 -1.14
CA VAL A 42 9.82 7.96 0.02
C VAL A 42 8.37 8.16 -0.37
N ARG A 43 8.11 8.84 -1.49
CA ARG A 43 6.75 9.02 -1.98
C ARG A 43 6.10 7.71 -2.37
N GLY A 44 6.82 6.77 -2.99
CA GLY A 44 6.29 5.50 -3.45
C GLY A 44 6.02 4.50 -2.33
N VAL A 45 6.82 4.51 -1.27
CA VAL A 45 6.79 3.52 -0.18
C VAL A 45 6.10 4.05 1.07
N LEU A 46 6.37 5.29 1.45
CA LEU A 46 5.89 5.86 2.73
C LEU A 46 4.66 6.75 2.55
N LEU A 47 4.55 7.47 1.43
CA LEU A 47 3.51 8.50 1.26
C LEU A 47 2.50 8.19 0.16
N ARG A 48 2.69 7.12 -0.62
CA ARG A 48 1.73 6.74 -1.65
C ARG A 48 0.55 6.18 -0.90
N PRO A 49 -0.59 6.87 -0.94
CA PRO A 49 -1.63 6.57 -0.01
C PRO A 49 -2.33 5.30 -0.56
N LEU A 50 -2.82 4.46 0.36
CA LEU A 50 -3.38 3.14 0.02
C LEU A 50 -4.48 3.33 -1.04
N VAL A 51 -4.57 2.49 -2.07
CA VAL A 51 -5.55 2.67 -3.17
C VAL A 51 -6.98 2.30 -2.74
N ASN A 52 -7.38 2.76 -1.56
CA ASN A 52 -8.61 2.49 -0.87
C ASN A 52 -9.39 3.80 -0.79
N ARG A 53 -10.70 3.71 -1.01
CA ARG A 53 -11.57 4.87 -0.82
C ARG A 53 -11.52 5.28 0.66
N ASP A 54 -11.45 6.59 0.92
CA ASP A 54 -11.40 7.13 2.29
C ASP A 54 -10.18 6.66 3.11
N GLU A 55 -9.05 6.39 2.46
CA GLU A 55 -7.78 5.93 3.06
C GLU A 55 -7.35 6.67 4.33
N ASN A 56 -7.58 7.98 4.41
CA ASN A 56 -7.23 8.82 5.58
C ASN A 56 -8.06 8.49 6.83
N ARG A 57 -9.07 7.64 6.71
CA ARG A 57 -9.98 7.21 7.79
C ARG A 57 -9.82 5.73 8.13
N LEU A 58 -8.95 5.01 7.42
CA LEU A 58 -8.65 3.61 7.70
C LEU A 58 -7.65 3.50 8.85
N ILE A 59 -7.97 2.65 9.82
CA ILE A 59 -7.09 2.34 10.94
C ILE A 59 -6.85 0.83 11.01
N TYR A 60 -5.61 0.45 11.28
CA TYR A 60 -5.25 -0.95 11.52
C TYR A 60 -5.16 -1.19 13.02
N ILE A 61 -6.07 -2.01 13.55
CA ILE A 61 -6.15 -2.32 14.98
C ILE A 61 -5.23 -3.51 15.26
N ARG A 62 -4.30 -3.33 16.20
CA ARG A 62 -3.36 -4.36 16.64
C ARG A 62 -3.57 -4.64 18.11
N GLN A 63 -3.44 -5.91 18.51
CA GLN A 63 -3.32 -6.27 19.90
C GLN A 63 -1.97 -6.90 20.20
N SER A 64 -1.44 -6.61 21.39
CA SER A 64 -0.24 -7.23 21.91
C SER A 64 -0.59 -8.19 23.05
N ALA A 65 0.22 -9.23 23.20
CA ALA A 65 0.20 -10.14 24.33
C ALA A 65 1.55 -10.07 25.06
N PRO A 66 1.75 -9.09 25.97
CA PRO A 66 3.02 -8.89 26.66
C PRO A 66 3.48 -10.12 27.46
N GLY A 67 2.52 -10.87 28.03
CA GLY A 67 2.79 -12.11 28.76
C GLY A 67 3.39 -13.24 27.89
N LEU A 68 3.25 -13.14 26.57
CA LEU A 68 3.86 -14.05 25.59
C LEU A 68 4.99 -13.38 24.79
N SER A 69 5.34 -12.14 25.12
CA SER A 69 6.28 -11.31 24.35
C SER A 69 5.90 -11.15 22.87
N ILE A 70 4.59 -11.06 22.58
CA ILE A 70 4.06 -10.88 21.22
C ILE A 70 3.53 -9.45 21.08
N GLU A 71 4.08 -8.68 20.14
CA GLU A 71 3.65 -7.29 19.92
C GLU A 71 2.42 -7.15 19.01
N ASN A 72 2.13 -8.16 18.19
CA ASN A 72 1.01 -8.15 17.24
C ASN A 72 0.42 -9.56 17.10
N THR A 73 -0.59 -9.86 17.89
CA THR A 73 -1.33 -11.13 17.86
C THR A 73 -2.69 -10.98 17.20
N THR A 74 -3.28 -12.10 16.77
CA THR A 74 -4.59 -12.16 16.10
C THR A 74 -5.70 -12.06 17.13
N PHE A 75 -6.81 -11.37 16.79
CA PHE A 75 -8.01 -11.34 17.61
C PHE A 75 -8.82 -12.62 17.50
N SER A 76 -9.33 -13.09 18.64
CA SER A 76 -10.37 -14.11 18.66
C SER A 76 -11.72 -13.52 18.24
N VAL A 77 -12.61 -14.36 17.72
CA VAL A 77 -13.95 -13.92 17.27
C VAL A 77 -14.74 -13.20 18.39
N PRO A 78 -14.75 -13.66 19.66
CA PRO A 78 -15.40 -12.92 20.73
C PRO A 78 -14.80 -11.53 20.97
N GLU A 79 -13.47 -11.38 20.91
CA GLU A 79 -12.82 -10.07 21.07
C GLU A 79 -13.22 -9.10 19.95
N ILE A 80 -13.37 -9.60 18.72
CA ILE A 80 -13.85 -8.80 17.58
C ILE A 80 -15.29 -8.33 17.83
N HIS A 81 -16.16 -9.21 18.35
CA HIS A 81 -17.54 -8.83 18.69
C HIS A 81 -17.58 -7.79 19.82
N ASP A 82 -16.81 -7.99 20.88
CA ASP A 82 -16.71 -7.03 21.99
C ASP A 82 -16.24 -5.65 21.50
N LEU A 83 -15.27 -5.62 20.59
CA LEU A 83 -14.78 -4.37 20.00
C LEU A 83 -15.88 -3.67 19.19
N ARG A 84 -16.60 -4.42 18.36
CA ARG A 84 -17.71 -3.90 17.53
C ARG A 84 -18.85 -3.35 18.39
N ASP A 85 -19.18 -4.01 19.48
CA ASP A 85 -20.29 -3.62 20.36
C ASP A 85 -19.95 -2.43 21.25
N ARG A 86 -18.69 -2.31 21.68
CA ARG A 86 -18.27 -1.30 22.67
C ARG A 86 -17.67 -0.04 22.05
N VAL A 87 -17.01 -0.13 20.90
CA VAL A 87 -16.37 1.03 20.27
C VAL A 87 -17.35 1.77 19.37
N LYS A 88 -17.70 3.00 19.76
CA LYS A 88 -18.67 3.85 19.03
C LYS A 88 -18.01 4.93 18.16
N THR A 89 -16.70 5.09 18.25
CA THR A 89 -15.93 6.06 17.45
C THR A 89 -15.56 5.54 16.06
N ILE A 90 -15.67 4.23 15.84
CA ILE A 90 -15.38 3.58 14.56
C ILE A 90 -16.70 3.35 13.82
N SER A 91 -16.75 3.76 12.55
CA SER A 91 -17.98 3.68 11.76
C SER A 91 -18.30 2.28 11.22
N SER A 92 -17.27 1.48 10.91
CA SER A 92 -17.41 0.12 10.41
C SER A 92 -16.14 -0.69 10.66
N PHE A 93 -16.29 -2.00 10.77
CA PHE A 93 -15.21 -2.96 11.03
C PHE A 93 -15.05 -3.89 9.84
N GLY A 94 -13.81 -4.08 9.40
CA GLY A 94 -13.44 -5.08 8.40
C GLY A 94 -12.43 -6.03 9.02
N ASP A 95 -12.88 -7.21 9.41
CA ASP A 95 -12.04 -8.27 9.94
C ASP A 95 -11.49 -9.15 8.81
N PHE A 96 -10.26 -9.62 9.01
CA PHE A 96 -9.63 -10.56 8.09
C PHE A 96 -8.61 -11.44 8.81
N SER A 97 -8.34 -12.61 8.22
CA SER A 97 -7.25 -13.50 8.59
C SER A 97 -6.61 -14.04 7.31
N THR A 98 -5.29 -14.24 7.33
CA THR A 98 -4.56 -14.80 6.19
C THR A 98 -4.17 -16.23 6.51
N ILE A 99 -4.67 -17.19 5.74
CA ILE A 99 -4.40 -18.61 5.93
C ILE A 99 -4.04 -19.29 4.61
N GLY A 100 -3.25 -20.36 4.72
CA GLY A 100 -2.91 -21.21 3.58
C GLY A 100 -4.05 -22.18 3.29
N PHE A 101 -4.43 -22.30 2.02
CA PHE A 101 -5.36 -23.32 1.54
C PHE A 101 -4.70 -24.18 0.49
N THR A 102 -5.02 -25.47 0.47
CA THR A 102 -4.70 -26.32 -0.67
C THR A 102 -5.83 -26.22 -1.68
N MET A 103 -5.53 -25.63 -2.85
CA MET A 103 -6.47 -25.53 -3.96
C MET A 103 -6.45 -26.82 -4.77
N VAL A 104 -7.64 -27.40 -4.94
CA VAL A 104 -7.88 -28.62 -5.73
C VAL A 104 -8.92 -28.34 -6.82
N GLY A 105 -8.96 -29.14 -7.89
CA GLY A 105 -9.94 -29.01 -8.97
C GLY A 105 -9.53 -28.14 -10.17
N LEU A 106 -8.33 -27.55 -10.15
CA LEU A 106 -7.75 -26.77 -11.25
C LEU A 106 -6.44 -27.40 -11.80
N GLY A 107 -6.35 -28.74 -11.73
CA GLY A 107 -5.16 -29.51 -12.09
C GLY A 107 -4.40 -30.01 -10.87
N GLN A 108 -3.07 -29.89 -10.88
CA GLN A 108 -2.23 -30.31 -9.76
C GLN A 108 -2.53 -29.48 -8.50
N PRO A 109 -2.67 -30.10 -7.32
CA PRO A 109 -2.88 -29.39 -6.07
C PRO A 109 -1.78 -28.35 -5.83
N ARG A 110 -2.18 -27.15 -5.41
CA ARG A 110 -1.25 -26.05 -5.10
C ARG A 110 -1.68 -25.36 -3.82
N GLU A 111 -0.70 -25.01 -3.00
CA GLU A 111 -0.95 -24.18 -1.84
C GLU A 111 -1.10 -22.72 -2.28
N VAL A 112 -2.17 -22.09 -1.83
CA VAL A 112 -2.46 -20.68 -2.09
C VAL A 112 -2.65 -19.96 -0.76
N ARG A 113 -2.12 -18.74 -0.67
CA ARG A 113 -2.39 -17.85 0.45
C ARG A 113 -3.70 -17.13 0.17
N ALA A 114 -4.71 -17.32 1.02
CA ALA A 114 -6.00 -16.65 0.89
C ALA A 114 -6.34 -15.85 2.15
N GLY A 115 -7.19 -14.85 1.97
CA GLY A 115 -7.81 -14.11 3.05
C GLY A 115 -9.18 -14.70 3.37
N VAL A 116 -9.43 -15.02 4.64
CA VAL A 116 -10.79 -15.17 5.18
C VAL A 116 -11.17 -13.80 5.71
N VAL A 117 -12.28 -13.25 5.21
CA VAL A 117 -12.70 -11.88 5.51
C VAL A 117 -14.17 -11.89 5.92
N GLY A 118 -14.54 -11.01 6.85
CA GLY A 118 -15.96 -10.76 7.13
C GLY A 118 -16.64 -10.02 5.97
N GLY A 119 -17.97 -10.10 5.90
CA GLY A 119 -18.76 -9.52 4.84
C GLY A 119 -18.59 -8.00 4.66
N SER A 120 -18.32 -7.25 5.73
CA SER A 120 -18.07 -5.80 5.65
C SER A 120 -16.64 -5.43 5.19
N TYR A 121 -15.73 -6.39 5.06
CA TYR A 121 -14.31 -6.12 4.77
C TYR A 121 -14.09 -5.30 3.49
N PHE A 122 -14.71 -5.73 2.38
CA PHE A 122 -14.49 -5.08 1.09
C PHE A 122 -15.09 -3.67 1.02
N GLU A 123 -16.22 -3.46 1.71
CA GLU A 123 -16.84 -2.14 1.84
C GLU A 123 -15.95 -1.19 2.64
N VAL A 124 -15.41 -1.66 3.78
CA VAL A 124 -14.47 -0.89 4.61
C VAL A 124 -13.22 -0.54 3.82
N MET A 125 -12.67 -1.49 3.07
CA MET A 125 -11.51 -1.28 2.22
C MET A 125 -11.82 -0.42 0.97
N GLY A 126 -13.09 -0.12 0.69
CA GLY A 126 -13.50 0.67 -0.47
C GLY A 126 -13.20 -0.01 -1.81
N LEU A 127 -13.16 -1.35 -1.83
CA LEU A 127 -12.83 -2.14 -3.02
C LEU A 127 -14.07 -2.36 -3.89
N ARG A 128 -13.85 -2.55 -5.19
CA ARG A 128 -14.90 -2.86 -6.17
C ARG A 128 -14.53 -4.11 -6.97
N PRO A 129 -15.48 -5.00 -7.27
CA PRO A 129 -15.19 -6.17 -8.08
C PRO A 129 -14.96 -5.74 -9.53
N VAL A 130 -13.99 -6.39 -10.19
CA VAL A 130 -13.84 -6.29 -11.65
C VAL A 130 -14.89 -7.14 -12.35
N LEU A 131 -15.26 -8.27 -11.73
CA LEU A 131 -16.25 -9.22 -12.23
C LEU A 131 -17.02 -9.82 -11.04
N GLY A 132 -18.31 -10.05 -11.21
CA GLY A 132 -19.16 -10.67 -10.18
C GLY A 132 -19.52 -9.71 -9.02
N ARG A 133 -19.70 -10.28 -7.83
CA ARG A 133 -19.99 -9.55 -6.58
C ARG A 133 -18.90 -9.81 -5.54
N LEU A 134 -18.73 -8.87 -4.62
CA LEU A 134 -17.90 -9.07 -3.44
C LEU A 134 -18.75 -9.72 -2.33
N LEU A 135 -18.06 -10.24 -1.32
CA LEU A 135 -18.73 -10.67 -0.09
C LEU A 135 -19.37 -9.45 0.58
N ASP A 136 -20.55 -9.65 1.14
CA ASP A 136 -21.26 -8.69 1.97
C ASP A 136 -21.77 -9.35 3.27
N GLN A 137 -22.42 -8.59 4.15
CA GLN A 137 -22.86 -9.10 5.46
C GLN A 137 -23.86 -10.27 5.38
N HIS A 138 -24.52 -10.49 4.24
CA HIS A 138 -25.43 -11.63 4.05
C HIS A 138 -24.66 -12.94 3.81
N ASP A 139 -23.38 -12.86 3.47
CA ASP A 139 -22.50 -14.03 3.33
C ASP A 139 -21.85 -14.42 4.68
N ASP A 140 -22.17 -13.71 5.76
CA ASP A 140 -21.72 -14.03 7.10
C ASP A 140 -22.74 -14.91 7.87
N GLY A 141 -22.21 -15.73 8.77
CA GLY A 141 -23.02 -16.49 9.73
C GLY A 141 -23.59 -17.80 9.20
N PRO A 142 -24.32 -18.54 10.06
CA PRO A 142 -24.71 -19.93 9.79
C PRO A 142 -25.77 -20.10 8.69
N LYS A 143 -26.37 -19.00 8.22
CA LYS A 143 -27.37 -18.99 7.14
C LYS A 143 -26.80 -18.52 5.81
N ALA A 144 -25.51 -18.19 5.77
CA ALA A 144 -24.84 -17.80 4.54
C ALA A 144 -24.93 -18.92 3.50
N ALA A 145 -25.08 -18.55 2.23
CA ALA A 145 -25.07 -19.49 1.13
C ALA A 145 -23.63 -20.00 0.92
N GLY A 146 -23.40 -21.30 1.19
CA GLY A 146 -22.15 -22.01 0.91
C GLY A 146 -22.15 -22.67 -0.46
#